data_AF-A0A015LZ11-F1
#
_entry.id   AF-A0A015LZ11-F1
#
_cell.length_a   1.000
_cell.length_b   1.000
_cell.length_c   1.000
_cell.angle_alpha   90.00
_cell.angle_beta   90.00
_cell.angle_gamma   90.00
#
_symmetry.space_group_name_H-M   'P 1'
#
loop_
_entity.id
_entity.type
_entity.pdbx_description
1 polymer ?
#
loop_
_entity_poly.entity_id
_entity_poly.type
_entity_poly.pdbx_seq_one_letter_code
_entity_poly.pdbx_strand_id
1 'polypeptide(L)'
;MFLKNSQNSFINKLVIRNRVNKSSIVPYIKKYIMKEKRVKYLAILETLIGKDEDLFSQKDEVEEFKLYDIQVLNYYDLFIDINNYVKEIE
;
A
#
# COMPACT_ATOMS: atom_id res chain seq x y z
N MET A 1 5.04 14.64 -0.36
CA MET A 1 5.51 15.13 -1.67
C MET A 1 5.26 14.11 -2.79
N PHE A 2 5.68 12.83 -2.66
CA PHE A 2 5.56 11.80 -3.72
C PHE A 2 4.14 11.54 -4.28
N LEU A 3 3.16 11.20 -3.43
CA LEU A 3 1.79 10.87 -3.89
C LEU A 3 1.09 12.06 -4.57
N LYS A 4 1.44 13.28 -4.16
CA LYS A 4 0.93 14.50 -4.77
C LYS A 4 1.55 14.75 -6.14
N ASN A 5 2.84 14.47 -6.30
CA ASN A 5 3.58 14.77 -7.54
C ASN A 5 3.40 13.70 -8.62
N SER A 6 2.91 12.51 -8.26
CA SER A 6 2.73 11.39 -9.20
C SER A 6 1.33 11.29 -9.81
N GLN A 7 0.46 12.29 -9.62
CA GLN A 7 -0.99 12.23 -9.93
C GLN A 7 -1.34 11.77 -11.35
N ASN A 8 -0.49 12.03 -12.34
CA ASN A 8 -0.71 11.63 -13.75
C ASN A 8 -0.15 10.25 -14.12
N SER A 9 0.29 9.46 -13.14
CA SER A 9 0.85 8.13 -13.36
C SER A 9 -0.06 7.06 -12.78
N PHE A 10 -0.38 6.07 -13.60
CA PHE A 10 -0.96 4.81 -13.16
C PHE A 10 0.13 3.93 -12.55
N ILE A 11 -0.16 3.34 -11.39
CA ILE A 11 0.74 2.50 -10.63
C ILE A 11 0.10 1.11 -10.56
N ASN A 12 0.71 0.12 -11.22
CA ASN A 12 0.18 -1.23 -11.18
C ASN A 12 0.25 -1.82 -9.76
N LYS A 13 1.39 -1.68 -9.07
CA LYS A 13 1.59 -2.16 -7.69
C LYS A 13 2.19 -1.05 -6.83
N LEU A 14 1.55 -0.73 -5.71
CA LEU A 14 2.05 0.21 -4.71
C LEU A 14 2.21 -0.51 -3.37
N VAL A 15 3.44 -0.67 -2.92
CA VAL A 15 3.78 -1.31 -1.64
C VAL A 15 4.41 -0.27 -0.72
N ILE A 16 3.85 -0.07 0.47
CA ILE A 16 4.34 0.94 1.43
C ILE A 16 4.55 0.29 2.79
N ARG A 17 5.73 0.52 3.38
CA ARG A 17 5.96 0.23 4.80
C ARG A 17 6.11 1.54 5.57
N ASN A 18 5.11 1.89 6.37
CA ASN A 18 5.16 3.06 7.24
C ASN A 18 5.74 2.66 8.61
N ARG A 19 6.99 3.04 8.88
CA ARG A 19 7.66 2.79 10.17
C ARG A 19 7.43 3.91 11.21
N VAL A 20 6.61 4.91 10.89
CA VAL A 20 6.38 6.06 11.78
C VAL A 20 5.32 5.71 12.81
N ASN A 21 5.76 5.54 14.05
CA ASN A 21 4.93 5.16 15.19
C ASN A 21 4.07 6.31 15.76
N LYS A 22 3.29 7.00 14.92
CA LYS A 22 2.45 8.12 15.37
C LYS A 22 1.04 8.12 14.81
N SER A 23 0.87 7.84 13.52
CA SER A 23 -0.42 7.98 12.86
C SER A 23 -0.49 7.12 11.61
N SER A 24 -1.67 6.54 11.35
CA SER A 24 -1.93 5.81 10.13
C SER A 24 -1.80 6.70 8.89
N ILE A 25 -1.18 6.17 7.84
CA ILE A 25 -1.11 6.83 6.53
C ILE A 25 -2.35 6.58 5.67
N VAL A 26 -3.21 5.63 6.05
CA VAL A 26 -4.38 5.22 5.27
C VAL A 26 -5.25 6.42 4.85
N PRO A 27 -5.60 7.38 5.73
CA PRO A 27 -6.39 8.55 5.31
C PRO A 27 -5.73 9.38 4.19
N TYR A 28 -4.40 9.47 4.19
CA TYR A 28 -3.66 10.16 3.14
C TYR A 28 -3.65 9.37 1.84
N ILE A 29 -3.54 8.05 1.91
CA ILE A 29 -3.65 7.17 0.74
C ILE A 29 -5.02 7.33 0.10
N LYS A 30 -6.10 7.26 0.90
CA LYS A 30 -7.46 7.49 0.40
C LYS A 30 -7.58 8.81 -0.37
N LYS A 31 -7.10 9.90 0.23
CA LYS A 31 -7.15 11.25 -0.37
C LYS A 31 -6.47 11.36 -1.73
N TYR A 32 -5.33 10.68 -1.93
CA TYR A 32 -4.49 10.86 -3.13
C TYR A 32 -4.55 9.71 -4.14
N ILE A 33 -5.05 8.54 -3.74
CA ILE A 33 -5.07 7.33 -4.56
C ILE A 33 -6.49 6.97 -5.02
N MET A 34 -7.47 6.95 -4.11
CA MET A 34 -8.83 6.50 -4.45
C MET A 34 -9.52 7.44 -5.43
N LYS A 35 -9.40 8.76 -5.23
CA LYS A 35 -10.05 9.76 -6.08
C LYS A 35 -9.69 9.62 -7.56
N GLU A 36 -8.42 9.34 -7.85
CA GLU A 36 -7.89 9.27 -9.21
C GLU A 36 -7.83 7.83 -9.75
N LYS A 37 -8.29 6.82 -8.97
CA LYS A 37 -8.29 5.38 -9.32
C LYS A 37 -6.98 4.88 -9.96
N ARG A 38 -5.84 5.40 -9.50
CA ARG A 38 -4.56 5.25 -10.21
C ARG A 38 -3.69 4.10 -9.71
N VAL A 39 -4.19 3.28 -8.79
CA VAL A 39 -3.48 2.12 -8.23
C VAL A 39 -4.34 0.89 -8.43
N LYS A 40 -3.78 -0.18 -9.01
CA LYS A 40 -4.48 -1.46 -9.16
C LYS A 40 -4.34 -2.35 -7.93
N TYR A 41 -3.09 -2.54 -7.47
CA TYR A 41 -2.77 -3.35 -6.30
C TYR A 41 -2.08 -2.50 -5.24
N LEU A 42 -2.61 -2.53 -4.03
CA LEU A 42 -2.12 -1.77 -2.88
C LEU A 42 -1.76 -2.72 -1.74
N ALA A 43 -0.60 -2.54 -1.12
CA ALA A 43 -0.27 -3.19 0.14
C ALA A 43 0.42 -2.20 1.08
N ILE A 44 -0.03 -2.17 2.34
CA ILE A 44 0.48 -1.24 3.34
C ILE A 44 0.71 -1.98 4.64
N LEU A 45 1.94 -1.89 5.16
CA LEU A 45 2.30 -2.33 6.49
C LEU A 45 2.67 -1.11 7.34
N GLU A 46 1.96 -0.89 8.44
CA GLU A 46 2.19 0.23 9.34
C GLU A 46 2.70 -0.24 10.70
N THR A 47 3.70 0.43 11.27
CA THR A 47 4.11 0.21 12.65
C THR A 47 3.37 1.20 13.55
N LEU A 48 2.28 0.76 14.18
CA LEU A 48 1.46 1.55 15.10
C LEU A 48 1.63 1.04 16.53
N ILE A 49 1.99 1.95 17.44
CA ILE A 49 2.21 1.68 18.88
C ILE A 49 3.16 0.48 19.09
N GLY A 50 4.21 0.40 18.28
CA GLY A 50 5.22 -0.66 18.34
C GLY A 50 4.77 -2.02 17.80
N LYS A 51 3.63 -2.10 17.10
CA LYS A 51 3.15 -3.30 16.43
C LYS A 51 2.99 -3.06 14.94
N ASP A 52 3.38 -4.05 14.13
CA ASP A 52 3.14 -4.02 12.70
C ASP A 52 1.68 -4.43 12.44
N GLU A 53 0.97 -3.61 11.67
CA GLU A 53 -0.43 -3.78 11.29
C GLU A 53 -0.53 -3.70 9.76
N ASP A 54 -1.06 -4.77 9.16
CA ASP A 54 -1.25 -4.87 7.72
C ASP A 54 -2.65 -4.37 7.35
N LEU A 55 -2.73 -3.45 6.40
CA LEU A 55 -4.00 -2.91 5.88
C LEU A 55 -4.93 -4.02 5.39
N PHE A 56 -4.38 -5.12 4.86
CA PHE A 56 -5.16 -6.28 4.44
C PHE A 56 -6.02 -6.88 5.58
N SER A 57 -5.60 -6.71 6.83
CA SER A 57 -6.33 -7.21 8.00
C SER A 57 -7.49 -6.31 8.42
N GLN A 58 -7.54 -5.06 7.92
CA GLN A 58 -8.59 -4.08 8.22
C GLN A 58 -9.75 -4.24 7.22
N LYS A 59 -10.67 -5.17 7.49
CA LYS A 59 -11.72 -5.58 6.54
C LYS A 59 -12.57 -4.42 6.00
N ASP A 60 -12.96 -3.48 6.85
CA ASP A 60 -13.77 -2.33 6.45
C ASP A 60 -13.02 -1.43 5.45
N GLU A 61 -11.73 -1.22 5.70
CA GLU A 61 -10.84 -0.46 4.83
C GLU A 61 -10.64 -1.17 3.49
N VAL A 62 -10.42 -2.48 3.50
CA VAL A 62 -10.27 -3.30 2.28
C VAL A 62 -11.51 -3.20 1.40
N GLU A 63 -12.72 -3.33 1.97
CA GLU A 63 -13.95 -3.20 1.21
C GLU A 63 -14.14 -1.77 0.69
N GLU A 64 -13.74 -0.73 1.44
CA GLU A 64 -13.78 0.65 0.95
C GLU A 64 -12.86 0.85 -0.26
N PHE A 65 -11.62 0.36 -0.23
CA PHE A 65 -10.71 0.45 -1.38
C PHE A 65 -11.24 -0.28 -2.62
N LYS A 66 -11.91 -1.43 -2.41
CA LYS A 66 -12.50 -2.24 -3.47
C LYS A 66 -13.61 -1.51 -4.23
N LEU A 67 -14.37 -0.63 -3.57
CA LEU A 67 -15.37 0.24 -4.23
C LEU A 67 -14.74 1.19 -5.28
N TYR A 68 -13.43 1.40 -5.22
CA TYR A 68 -12.67 2.24 -6.13
C TYR A 68 -11.82 1.43 -7.12
N ASP A 69 -12.11 0.13 -7.26
CA ASP A 69 -11.38 -0.81 -8.12
C ASP A 69 -9.90 -1.02 -7.70
N ILE A 70 -9.60 -0.77 -6.42
CA ILE A 70 -8.26 -0.96 -5.85
C ILE A 70 -8.25 -2.24 -5.03
N GLN A 71 -7.41 -3.19 -5.41
CA GLN A 71 -7.27 -4.45 -4.70
C GLN A 71 -6.19 -4.31 -3.61
N VAL A 72 -6.61 -4.38 -2.35
CA VAL A 72 -5.68 -4.48 -1.22
C VAL A 72 -5.20 -5.93 -1.10
N LEU A 73 -3.89 -6.10 -0.98
CA LEU A 73 -3.21 -7.38 -0.81
C LEU A 73 -2.38 -7.37 0.47
N ASN A 74 -2.09 -8.55 1.00
CA ASN A 74 -1.16 -8.71 2.12
C ASN A 74 0.22 -8.14 1.73
N TYR A 75 0.86 -7.43 2.65
CA TYR A 75 2.16 -6.83 2.43
C TYR A 75 3.21 -7.86 2.06
N TYR A 76 3.28 -8.98 2.78
CA TYR A 76 4.31 -9.99 2.57
C TYR A 76 4.12 -10.78 1.26
N ASP A 77 2.89 -10.87 0.76
CA ASP A 77 2.61 -11.47 -0.55
C ASP A 77 3.02 -10.55 -1.71
N LEU A 78 2.87 -9.23 -1.53
CA LEU A 78 3.18 -8.24 -2.57
C LEU A 78 4.62 -7.71 -2.48
N PHE A 79 5.28 -7.87 -1.33
CA PHE A 79 6.64 -7.44 -1.10
C PHE A 79 7.63 -8.32 -1.88
N ILE A 80 8.36 -7.69 -2.79
CA ILE A 80 9.47 -8.34 -3.49
C ILE A 80 10.71 -8.19 -2.61
N ASP A 81 11.16 -9.29 -2.03
CA ASP A 81 12.49 -9.33 -1.43
C ASP A 81 13.54 -9.32 -2.55
N ILE A 82 14.21 -8.18 -2.70
CA ILE A 82 15.25 -7.96 -3.71
C ILE A 82 16.34 -9.03 -3.61
N ASN A 83 16.64 -9.54 -2.41
CA ASN A 83 17.66 -10.56 -2.23
C ASN A 83 17.24 -11.92 -2.81
N ASN A 84 15.93 -12.23 -2.80
CA ASN A 84 15.41 -13.45 -3.42
C ASN A 84 15.32 -13.28 -4.94
N TYR A 85 14.93 -12.10 -5.41
CA TYR A 85 14.85 -11.82 -6.84
C TYR A 85 16.22 -11.90 -7.56
N VAL A 86 17.29 -11.41 -6.93
CA VAL A 86 18.65 -11.48 -7.51
C VAL A 86 19.14 -12.93 -7.60
N LYS A 87 18.78 -13.80 -6.65
CA LYS A 87 19.16 -15.22 -6.65
C LYS A 87 18.46 -16.07 -7.72
N GLU A 88 17.29 -15.63 -8.22
CA GLU A 88 16.59 -16.32 -9.30
C GLU A 88 17.16 -16.00 -10.69
N ILE A 89 18.01 -14.97 -10.79
CA ILE A 89 18.64 -14.52 -12.04
C ILE A 89 20.05 -15.11 -12.21
N GLU A 90 20.64 -15.65 -11.14
CA GLU A 90 21.88 -16.45 -11.18
C GLU A 90 21.61 -17.91 -11.58
#